data_AF-A0A0D3K8M3-F1
#
_entry.id   AF-A0A0D3K8M3-F1
#
_cell.length_a   1.000
_cell.length_b   1.000
_cell.length_c   1.000
_cell.angle_alpha   90.00
_cell.angle_beta   90.00
_cell.angle_gamma   90.00
#
_symmetry.space_group_name_H-M   'P 1'
#
loop_
_entity.id
_entity.type
_entity.pdbx_description
1 polymer ?
#
loop_
_entity_poly.entity_id
_entity_poly.type
_entity_poly.pdbx_seq_one_letter_code
_entity_poly.pdbx_strand_id
1 'polypeptide(L)' 'MRLLSVLLLSLATLSAGAGTADQCLEHDYAMKNYKDCCAKGGYKVEGRGTVCKEVGPKVKAKRELR' A
#
# COMPACT_ATOMS: atom_id res chain seq x y z
N MET A 1 -2.42 33.46 -37.53
CA MET A 1 -1.18 32.69 -37.79
C MET A 1 -0.20 32.98 -36.67
N ARG A 2 0.49 31.94 -36.16
CA ARG A 2 1.45 31.92 -35.02
C ARG A 2 0.74 31.77 -33.67
N LEU A 3 0.98 30.77 -32.81
CA LEU A 3 1.90 29.64 -32.71
C LEU A 3 1.17 28.67 -31.75
N LEU A 4 0.68 27.50 -32.18
CA LEU A 4 1.42 26.23 -32.03
C LEU A 4 2.42 26.27 -30.87
N SER A 5 2.05 25.81 -29.66
CA SER A 5 2.95 25.16 -28.67
C SER A 5 2.27 24.96 -27.30
N VAL A 6 1.15 24.24 -27.24
CA VAL A 6 0.79 23.54 -25.99
C VAL A 6 0.86 22.05 -26.28
N LEU A 7 2.09 21.59 -26.50
CA LEU A 7 2.46 20.18 -26.42
C LEU A 7 2.32 19.79 -24.94
N LEU A 8 1.09 19.51 -24.52
CA LEU A 8 0.80 18.76 -23.31
C LEU A 8 1.37 17.36 -23.50
N LEU A 9 2.65 17.20 -23.15
CA LEU A 9 3.29 15.91 -22.91
C LEU A 9 2.47 15.21 -21.83
N SER A 10 1.48 14.46 -22.27
CA SER A 10 0.80 13.45 -21.47
C SER A 10 1.82 12.34 -21.30
N LEU A 11 2.71 12.49 -20.31
CA LEU A 11 3.49 11.37 -19.78
C LEU A 11 2.47 10.36 -19.26
N ALA A 12 2.06 9.46 -20.16
CA ALA A 12 1.36 8.26 -19.79
C ALA A 12 2.26 7.55 -18.77
N THR A 13 1.88 7.68 -17.51
CA THR A 13 2.55 7.00 -16.40
C THR A 13 2.26 5.53 -16.63
N LEU A 14 3.19 4.86 -17.30
CA LEU A 14 3.17 3.42 -17.47
C LEU A 14 3.41 2.84 -16.07
N SER A 15 2.33 2.64 -15.32
CA SER A 15 2.36 1.92 -14.06
C SER A 15 2.65 0.47 -14.43
N ALA A 16 3.94 0.12 -14.39
CA ALA A 16 4.40 -1.24 -14.51
C ALA A 16 3.81 -2.03 -13.34
N GLY A 17 2.67 -2.67 -13.58
CA GLY A 17 2.16 -3.77 -12.77
C GLY A 17 3.10 -4.95 -12.94
N ALA A 18 4.31 -4.85 -12.39
CA ALA A 18 5.12 -6.00 -12.12
C ALA A 18 4.34 -6.84 -11.11
N GLY A 19 4.18 -8.15 -11.39
CA GLY A 19 3.65 -9.14 -10.46
C GLY A 19 4.54 -9.21 -9.21
N THR A 20 4.40 -8.19 -8.38
CA THR A 20 5.26 -7.93 -7.24
C THR A 20 4.65 -8.71 -6.09
N ALA A 21 5.45 -9.59 -5.49
CA ALA A 21 5.08 -10.27 -4.26
C ALA A 21 4.48 -9.25 -3.28
N ASP A 22 3.31 -9.58 -2.74
CA ASP A 22 2.59 -8.68 -1.86
C ASP A 22 3.39 -8.46 -0.57
N GLN A 23 4.09 -7.33 -0.47
CA GLN A 23 4.93 -6.98 0.68
C GLN A 23 4.13 -6.90 1.97
N CYS A 24 2.81 -6.76 1.92
CA CYS A 24 1.96 -6.81 3.10
C CYS A 24 1.88 -8.20 3.73
N LEU A 25 2.37 -9.25 3.07
CA LEU A 25 2.55 -10.59 3.66
C LEU A 25 3.77 -10.65 4.58
N GLU A 26 4.72 -9.73 4.44
CA GLU A 26 5.89 -9.63 5.31
C GLU A 26 5.52 -8.92 6.62
N HIS A 27 5.71 -9.61 7.75
CA HIS A 27 5.24 -9.18 9.06
C HIS A 27 5.74 -7.78 9.47
N ASP A 28 7.04 -7.50 9.31
CA ASP A 28 7.62 -6.21 9.68
C ASP A 28 7.16 -5.07 8.78
N TYR A 29 6.96 -5.37 7.50
CA TYR A 29 6.42 -4.41 6.55
C TYR A 29 4.96 -4.09 6.87
N ALA A 30 4.14 -5.11 7.11
CA ALA A 30 2.73 -4.97 7.50
C ALA A 30 2.56 -4.20 8.82
N MET A 31 3.47 -4.39 9.78
CA MET A 31 3.44 -3.65 11.05
C MET A 31 3.74 -2.15 10.85
N LYS A 32 4.74 -1.81 10.03
CA LYS A 32 5.11 -0.42 9.71
C LYS A 32 4.06 0.27 8.84
N ASN A 33 3.47 -0.47 7.90
CA ASN A 33 2.50 0.01 6.92
C ASN A 33 1.07 -0.45 7.22
N TYR A 34 0.73 -0.64 8.49
CA TYR A 34 -0.55 -1.23 8.93
C TYR A 34 -1.78 -0.54 8.33
N LYS A 35 -1.73 0.79 8.17
CA LYS A 35 -2.83 1.60 7.64
C LYS A 35 -3.17 1.22 6.19
N ASP A 36 -2.17 0.80 5.42
CA ASP A 36 -2.29 0.51 3.99
C ASP A 36 -2.38 -1.00 3.74
N CYS A 37 -1.75 -1.82 4.59
CA CYS A 37 -1.78 -3.27 4.49
C CYS A 37 -3.04 -3.91 5.09
N CYS A 38 -3.50 -3.43 6.25
CA CYS A 38 -4.51 -4.13 7.05
C CYS A 38 -5.75 -3.29 7.38
N ALA A 39 -5.60 -1.98 7.58
CA ALA A 39 -6.73 -1.10 7.83
C ALA A 39 -7.57 -0.87 6.55
N LYS A 40 -8.70 -0.17 6.67
CA LYS A 40 -9.61 0.16 5.55
C LYS A 40 -10.03 -1.03 4.68
N GLY A 41 -10.07 -2.24 5.26
CA GLY A 41 -10.43 -3.46 4.53
C GLY A 41 -9.26 -4.22 3.92
N GLY A 42 -8.01 -3.78 4.10
CA GLY A 42 -6.81 -4.48 3.61
C GLY A 42 -6.68 -5.92 4.12
N TYR A 43 -7.19 -6.21 5.32
CA TYR A 43 -7.26 -7.58 5.86
C TYR A 43 -8.12 -8.56 5.04
N LYS A 44 -9.00 -8.06 4.16
CA LYS A 44 -9.87 -8.87 3.29
C LYS A 44 -9.20 -9.26 1.98
N VAL A 45 -8.03 -8.67 1.67
CA VAL A 45 -7.24 -9.07 0.52
C VAL A 45 -6.74 -10.50 0.76
N GLU A 46 -6.83 -11.34 -0.26
CA GLU A 46 -6.41 -12.74 -0.19
C GLU A 46 -4.96 -12.85 0.32
N GLY A 47 -4.71 -13.80 1.23
CA GLY A 47 -3.41 -13.98 1.88
C GLY A 47 -3.10 -13.03 3.04
N ARG A 48 -3.62 -11.80 3.07
CA ARG A 48 -3.29 -10.81 4.12
C ARG A 48 -3.97 -11.06 5.47
N GLY A 49 -5.02 -11.87 5.51
CA GLY A 49 -5.80 -12.09 6.74
C GLY A 49 -4.98 -12.59 7.93
N THR A 50 -4.06 -13.52 7.70
CA THR A 50 -3.21 -14.10 8.76
C THR A 50 -2.26 -13.07 9.36
N VAL A 51 -1.45 -12.42 8.52
CA VAL A 51 -0.50 -11.39 8.97
C VAL A 51 -1.22 -10.22 9.64
N CYS A 52 -2.38 -9.78 9.13
CA CYS A 52 -3.15 -8.69 9.73
C CYS A 52 -3.70 -9.03 11.12
N LYS A 53 -4.07 -10.29 11.37
CA LYS A 53 -4.47 -10.76 12.71
C LYS A 53 -3.30 -10.73 13.69
N GLU A 54 -2.08 -11.01 13.23
CA GLU A 54 -0.89 -11.01 14.08
C GLU A 54 -0.37 -9.60 14.38
N VAL A 55 -0.30 -8.73 13.38
CA VAL A 55 0.26 -7.37 13.55
C VAL A 55 -0.73 -6.40 14.18
N GLY A 56 -2.05 -6.60 14.01
CA GLY A 56 -3.09 -5.70 14.52
C GLY A 56 -3.01 -5.43 16.03
N PRO A 57 -3.00 -6.47 16.89
CA PRO A 57 -2.84 -6.30 18.33
C PRO A 57 -1.53 -5.58 18.70
N LYS A 58 -0.43 -5.90 18.02
CA LYS A 58 0.90 -5.30 18.28
C LYS A 58 0.90 -3.80 17.94
N VAL A 59 0.29 -3.41 16.82
CA VAL A 59 0.17 -2.00 16.41
C VAL A 59 -0.73 -1.23 17.36
N LYS A 60 -1.84 -1.83 17.82
CA LYS A 60 -2.72 -1.21 18.81
C LYS A 60 -2.01 -0.98 20.14
N ALA A 61 -1.36 -2.01 20.69
CA ALA A 61 -0.59 -1.90 21.93
C ALA A 61 0.50 -0.82 21.85
N LYS A 62 1.23 -0.73 20.72
CA LYS A 62 2.24 0.33 20.50
C LYS A 62 1.66 1.74 20.44
N ARG A 63 0.39 1.91 20.07
CA ARG A 63 -0.27 3.22 20.01
C ARG A 63 -0.78 3.68 21.38
N GLU A 64 -1.22 2.75 22.22
CA GLU A 64 -1.68 3.05 23.58
C GLU A 64 -0.52 3.40 24.53
N LEU A 65 0.71 3.04 24.16
CA LEU A 65 1.95 3.38 24.88
C LEU A 65 2.60 4.70 24.42
N ARG A 66 1.99 5.41 23.47
CA ARG A 66 2.49 6.70 22.95
C ARG A 66 1.59 7.85 23.39
#